data_AF-A0AAD2G8A4-F1
#
_entry.id   AF-A0AAD2G8A4-F1
#
_cell.length_a   1.000
_cell.length_b   1.000
_cell.length_c   1.000
_cell.angle_alpha   90.00
_cell.angle_beta   90.00
_cell.angle_gamma   90.00
#
_symmetry.space_group_name_H-M   'P 1'
#
loop_
_entity.id
_entity.type
_entity.pdbx_description
1 polymer ?
#
loop_
_entity_poly.entity_id
_entity_poly.type
_entity_poly.pdbx_seq_one_letter_code
_entity_poly.pdbx_strand_id
1 'polypeptide(L)'
;MNIYCAGILFNTAILHHQKSIKTGISAYMHRAEQLYQASLQLIVGLPRSNDTLTLIAFAVSNNLAQIEFEKGLVMQASERLRFLVHLFCSLENTAGRVFAVDGFHGMLSNTLLANGMSSSPAA
;
A
#
# COMPACT_ATOMS: atom_id res chain seq x y z
N MET A 1 10.57 -9.85 13.96
CA MET A 1 11.62 -9.26 13.09
C MET A 1 11.09 -8.91 11.70
N ASN A 2 10.52 -9.86 10.95
CA ASN A 2 10.02 -9.61 9.58
C ASN A 2 8.97 -8.49 9.45
N ILE A 3 8.08 -8.33 10.44
CA ILE A 3 7.07 -7.26 10.46
C ILE A 3 7.72 -5.86 10.42
N TYR A 4 8.74 -5.63 11.28
CA TYR A 4 9.44 -4.36 11.34
C TYR A 4 10.25 -4.09 10.07
N CYS A 5 10.93 -5.10 9.54
CA CYS A 5 11.64 -4.99 8.26
C CYS A 5 10.68 -4.64 7.12
N ALA A 6 9.53 -5.30 7.05
CA ALA A 6 8.49 -5.01 6.06
C ALA A 6 7.97 -3.57 6.18
N GLY A 7 7.74 -3.10 7.41
CA GLY A 7 7.33 -1.71 7.68
C GLY A 7 8.39 -0.68 7.26
N ILE A 8 9.68 -0.94 7.52
CA ILE A 8 10.78 -0.07 7.09
C ILE A 8 10.85 0.01 5.56
N LEU A 9 10.75 -1.13 4.87
CA LEU A 9 10.74 -1.17 3.41
C LEU A 9 9.52 -0.44 2.84
N PHE A 10 8.35 -0.63 3.43
CA PHE A 10 7.12 0.06 3.03
C PHE A 10 7.24 1.59 3.17
N ASN A 11 7.74 2.07 4.32
CA ASN A 11 7.92 3.51 4.54
C ASN A 11 8.95 4.09 3.55
N THR A 12 10.03 3.36 3.27
CA THR A 12 11.03 3.76 2.27
C THR A 12 10.42 3.80 0.86
N ALA A 13 9.54 2.85 0.53
CA ALA A 13 8.80 2.82 -0.72
C ALA A 13 7.89 4.05 -0.88
N ILE A 14 7.19 4.46 0.18
CA ILE A 14 6.37 5.68 0.17
C ILE A 14 7.20 6.91 -0.17
N LEU A 15 8.37 7.08 0.46
CA LEU A 15 9.24 8.23 0.22
C LEU A 15 9.68 8.30 -1.26
N HIS A 16 10.05 7.16 -1.85
CA HIS A 16 10.38 7.10 -3.27
C HIS A 16 9.17 7.33 -4.17
N HIS A 17 8.00 6.79 -3.83
CA HIS A 17 6.77 6.97 -4.59
C HIS A 17 6.37 8.46 -4.63
N GLN A 18 6.33 9.11 -3.48
CA GLN A 18 6.06 10.55 -3.37
C GLN A 18 7.10 11.39 -4.11
N LYS A 19 8.38 11.04 -4.02
CA LYS A 19 9.44 11.73 -4.77
C LYS A 19 9.23 11.58 -6.27
N SER A 20 8.83 10.40 -6.74
CA SER A 20 8.49 10.18 -8.15
C SER A 20 7.33 11.05 -8.60
N ILE A 21 6.23 11.09 -7.84
CA ILE A 21 5.06 11.92 -8.15
C ILE A 21 5.46 13.40 -8.25
N LYS A 22 6.26 13.89 -7.30
CA LYS A 22 6.70 15.30 -7.27
C LYS A 22 7.68 15.68 -8.39
N THR A 23 8.54 14.75 -8.81
CA THR A 23 9.64 15.07 -9.75
C THR A 23 9.41 14.54 -11.17
N GLY A 24 8.44 13.65 -11.36
CA GLY A 24 8.24 12.93 -12.62
C GLY A 24 9.35 11.93 -12.96
N ILE A 25 10.35 11.73 -12.09
CA ILE A 25 11.51 10.88 -12.37
C ILE A 25 11.14 9.41 -12.18
N SER A 26 11.05 8.68 -13.29
CA SER A 26 10.66 7.26 -13.34
C SER A 26 11.53 6.33 -12.50
N ALA A 27 12.82 6.66 -12.31
CA ALA A 27 13.73 5.87 -11.47
C ALA A 27 13.25 5.77 -10.01
N TYR A 28 12.61 6.82 -9.47
CA TYR A 28 12.04 6.77 -8.14
C TYR A 28 10.78 5.90 -8.08
N MET A 29 9.94 5.92 -9.12
CA MET A 29 8.78 5.01 -9.19
C MET A 29 9.24 3.55 -9.21
N HIS A 30 10.23 3.23 -10.06
CA HIS A 30 10.77 1.89 -10.13
C HIS A 30 11.35 1.42 -8.79
N ARG A 31 12.05 2.32 -8.09
CA ARG A 31 12.56 2.00 -6.75
C ARG A 31 11.45 1.78 -5.73
N ALA A 32 10.39 2.58 -5.77
CA ALA A 32 9.23 2.42 -4.90
C ALA A 32 8.56 1.05 -5.12
N GLU A 33 8.33 0.66 -6.37
CA GLU A 33 7.78 -0.64 -6.74
C GLU A 33 8.62 -1.81 -6.21
N GLN A 34 9.94 -1.78 -6.41
CA GLN A 34 10.84 -2.81 -5.87
C GLN A 34 10.73 -2.96 -4.35
N LEU A 35 10.67 -1.83 -3.64
CA LEU A 35 10.57 -1.81 -2.18
C LEU A 35 9.20 -2.28 -1.68
N TYR A 36 8.12 -1.92 -2.38
CA TYR A 36 6.79 -2.47 -2.10
C TYR A 36 6.77 -3.99 -2.29
N GLN A 37 7.31 -4.50 -3.39
CA GLN A 37 7.39 -5.95 -3.63
C GLN A 37 8.20 -6.67 -2.55
N ALA A 38 9.36 -6.13 -2.18
CA ALA A 38 10.19 -6.70 -1.12
C ALA A 38 9.48 -6.67 0.25
N SER A 39 8.78 -5.58 0.58
CA SER A 39 7.95 -5.48 1.79
C SER A 39 6.87 -6.57 1.83
N LEU A 40 6.18 -6.79 0.71
CA LEU A 40 5.15 -7.83 0.61
C LEU A 40 5.73 -9.24 0.75
N GLN A 41 6.88 -9.51 0.12
CA GLN A 41 7.54 -10.82 0.17
C GLN A 41 7.95 -11.21 1.59
N LEU A 42 8.37 -10.25 2.42
CA LEU A 42 8.72 -10.51 3.83
C LEU A 42 7.54 -10.97 4.70
N ILE A 43 6.32 -10.72 4.23
CA ILE A 43 5.08 -11.02 4.96
C ILE A 43 4.16 -11.99 4.23
N VAL A 44 4.50 -12.39 3.01
CA VAL A 44 3.74 -13.39 2.24
C VAL A 44 3.93 -14.75 2.90
N GLY A 45 2.83 -15.36 3.33
CA GLY A 45 2.85 -16.64 4.06
C GLY A 45 2.93 -16.54 5.59
N LEU A 46 3.07 -15.33 6.16
CA LEU A 46 2.96 -15.17 7.61
C LEU A 46 1.48 -15.27 8.06
N PRO A 47 1.21 -15.85 9.25
CA PRO A 47 -0.14 -15.88 9.81
C PRO A 47 -0.72 -14.47 9.91
N ARG A 48 -1.91 -14.27 9.36
CA ARG A 48 -2.62 -12.98 9.33
C ARG A 48 -3.38 -12.67 10.61
N SER A 49 -3.00 -13.30 11.73
CA SER A 49 -3.54 -13.04 13.06
C SER A 49 -3.02 -11.74 13.69
N ASN A 50 -2.08 -11.06 13.02
CA ASN A 50 -1.53 -9.78 13.44
C ASN A 50 -2.05 -8.65 12.54
N ASP A 51 -2.76 -7.69 13.13
CA ASP A 51 -3.37 -6.58 12.41
C ASP A 51 -2.33 -5.78 11.62
N THR A 52 -1.16 -5.50 12.19
CA THR A 52 -0.08 -4.77 11.51
C THR A 52 0.37 -5.47 10.22
N LEU A 53 0.48 -6.80 10.22
CA LEU A 53 0.81 -7.55 9.01
C LEU A 53 -0.25 -7.41 7.94
N THR A 54 -1.52 -7.39 8.34
CA THR A 54 -2.63 -7.22 7.41
C THR A 54 -2.69 -5.81 6.86
N LEU A 55 -2.47 -4.78 7.69
CA LEU A 55 -2.39 -3.38 7.24
C LEU A 55 -1.22 -3.15 6.28
N ILE A 56 -0.04 -3.71 6.54
CA ILE A 56 1.10 -3.59 5.61
C ILE A 56 0.77 -4.26 4.28
N ALA A 57 0.24 -5.49 4.30
CA ALA A 57 -0.14 -6.17 3.06
C ALA A 57 -1.21 -5.40 2.27
N PHE A 58 -2.17 -4.83 2.98
CA PHE A 58 -3.20 -3.99 2.41
C PHE A 58 -2.60 -2.75 1.71
N ALA A 59 -1.83 -1.95 2.43
CA ALA A 59 -1.26 -0.72 1.91
C ALA A 59 -0.29 -0.98 0.74
N VAL A 60 0.55 -2.01 0.86
CA VAL A 60 1.49 -2.41 -0.19
C VAL A 60 0.75 -2.87 -1.46
N SER A 61 -0.26 -3.74 -1.32
CA SER A 61 -1.01 -4.22 -2.48
C SER A 61 -1.83 -3.13 -3.16
N ASN A 62 -2.37 -2.16 -2.40
CA ASN A 62 -3.03 -0.99 -2.97
C ASN A 62 -2.07 -0.13 -3.80
N ASN A 63 -0.90 0.18 -3.24
CA ASN A 63 0.08 1.03 -3.93
C ASN A 63 0.67 0.34 -5.17
N LEU A 64 0.88 -0.98 -5.13
CA LEU A 64 1.28 -1.75 -6.31
C LEU A 64 0.19 -1.76 -7.39
N ALA A 65 -1.08 -1.95 -7.00
CA ALA A 65 -2.19 -1.91 -7.96
C ALA A 65 -2.26 -0.57 -8.68
N GLN A 66 -2.06 0.54 -7.96
CA GLN A 66 -2.01 1.88 -8.55
C GLN A 66 -0.86 2.01 -9.56
N ILE A 67 0.36 1.63 -9.18
CA ILE A 67 1.54 1.69 -10.06
C ILE A 67 1.33 0.82 -11.31
N GLU A 68 0.80 -0.38 -11.15
CA GLU A 68 0.50 -1.29 -12.25
C GLU A 68 -0.57 -0.69 -13.19
N PHE A 69 -1.61 -0.06 -12.64
CA PHE A 69 -2.64 0.62 -13.43
C PHE A 69 -2.06 1.80 -14.24
N GLU A 70 -1.23 2.63 -13.62
CA GLU A 70 -0.55 3.76 -14.28
C GLU A 70 0.37 3.30 -15.43
N LYS A 71 0.92 2.10 -15.35
CA LYS A 71 1.74 1.48 -16.40
C LYS A 71 0.93 0.77 -17.49
N GLY A 72 -0.41 0.76 -17.41
CA GLY A 72 -1.27 0.00 -18.31
C GLY A 72 -1.27 -1.52 -18.07
N LEU A 73 -0.74 -1.97 -16.93
CA LEU A 73 -0.66 -3.36 -16.51
C LEU A 73 -1.97 -3.79 -15.80
N VAL A 74 -3.09 -3.67 -16.52
CA VAL A 74 -4.45 -3.81 -15.95
C VAL A 74 -4.71 -5.19 -15.33
N MET A 75 -4.15 -6.25 -15.91
CA MET A 75 -4.32 -7.61 -15.40
C MET A 75 -3.61 -7.79 -14.04
N GLN A 76 -2.37 -7.31 -13.92
CA GLN A 76 -1.63 -7.34 -12.66
C GLN A 76 -2.36 -6.50 -11.59
N ALA A 77 -2.78 -5.29 -11.95
CA ALA A 77 -3.52 -4.42 -11.03
C ALA A 77 -4.82 -5.09 -10.54
N SER A 78 -5.53 -5.78 -11.43
CA SER A 78 -6.74 -6.53 -11.08
C SER A 78 -6.46 -7.69 -10.11
N GLU A 79 -5.34 -8.39 -10.28
CA GLU A 79 -4.92 -9.46 -9.35
C GLU A 79 -4.61 -8.90 -7.97
N ARG A 80 -3.94 -7.74 -7.90
CA ARG A 80 -3.70 -7.04 -6.63
C ARG A 80 -5.00 -6.62 -5.94
N LEU A 81 -5.95 -6.08 -6.70
CA LEU A 81 -7.27 -5.70 -6.19
C LEU A 81 -8.06 -6.93 -5.68
N ARG A 82 -8.02 -8.05 -6.39
CA ARG A 82 -8.63 -9.31 -5.90
C ARG A 82 -8.00 -9.78 -4.60
N PHE A 83 -6.67 -9.66 -4.47
CA PHE A 83 -5.97 -9.97 -3.22
C PHE A 83 -6.41 -9.04 -2.08
N LEU A 84 -6.60 -7.74 -2.34
CA LEU A 84 -7.14 -6.80 -1.35
C LEU A 84 -8.55 -7.15 -0.90
N VAL A 85 -9.44 -7.55 -1.82
CA VAL A 85 -10.79 -8.02 -1.47
C VAL A 85 -10.73 -9.24 -0.56
N HIS A 86 -9.87 -10.21 -0.89
CA HIS A 86 -9.66 -11.38 -0.02
C HIS A 86 -9.13 -10.99 1.38
N LEU A 87 -8.22 -10.01 1.46
CA LEU A 87 -7.75 -9.47 2.74
C LEU A 87 -8.88 -8.78 3.52
N PHE A 88 -9.75 -8.01 2.86
CA PHE A 88 -10.92 -7.40 3.49
C PHE A 88 -11.88 -8.46 4.05
N CYS A 89 -12.26 -9.47 3.26
CA CYS A 89 -13.18 -10.51 3.71
C CYS A 89 -12.60 -11.35 4.85
N SER A 90 -11.28 -11.56 4.89
CA SER A 90 -10.63 -12.23 6.02
C SER A 90 -10.57 -11.35 7.27
N LEU A 91 -10.51 -10.04 7.11
CA LEU A 91 -10.65 -9.07 8.20
C LEU A 91 -12.10 -8.91 8.68
N GLU A 92 -13.12 -9.08 7.85
CA GLU A 92 -14.53 -8.95 8.27
C GLU A 92 -14.93 -9.94 9.37
N ASN A 93 -14.32 -11.13 9.37
CA ASN A 93 -14.47 -12.11 10.46
C ASN A 93 -13.77 -11.67 11.77
N THR A 94 -13.00 -10.57 11.75
CA THR A 94 -12.29 -9.94 12.87
C THR A 94 -12.58 -8.42 12.98
N ALA A 95 -13.51 -7.90 12.18
CA ALA A 95 -13.60 -6.47 11.81
C ALA A 95 -13.92 -5.52 12.95
N GLY A 96 -14.51 -6.03 14.05
CA GLY A 96 -14.78 -5.22 15.23
C GLY A 96 -13.52 -4.62 15.88
N ARG A 97 -12.30 -5.13 15.58
CA ARG A 97 -11.05 -4.65 16.19
C ARG A 97 -10.12 -3.91 15.23
N VAL A 98 -10.02 -4.34 13.97
CA VAL A 98 -9.03 -3.80 13.01
C VAL A 98 -9.45 -2.44 12.45
N PHE A 99 -10.75 -2.23 12.24
CA PHE A 99 -11.29 -0.96 11.74
C PHE A 99 -11.67 0.02 12.85
N ALA A 100 -11.61 -0.41 14.12
CA ALA A 100 -11.96 0.39 15.28
C ALA A 100 -10.77 1.19 15.87
N VAL A 101 -9.55 0.95 15.39
CA VAL A 101 -8.33 1.55 15.94
C VAL A 101 -7.72 2.55 14.94
N ASP A 102 -7.16 3.63 15.48
CA ASP A 102 -6.46 4.76 14.83
C ASP A 102 -5.54 4.40 13.64
N GLY A 103 -5.11 3.14 13.49
CA GLY A 103 -4.36 2.64 12.32
C GLY A 103 -5.14 2.70 10.99
N PHE A 104 -6.47 2.60 11.01
CA PHE A 104 -7.29 2.75 9.80
C PHE A 104 -7.28 4.21 9.31
N HIS A 105 -7.18 5.20 10.20
CA HIS A 105 -7.06 6.62 9.84
C HIS A 105 -5.74 6.93 9.15
N GLY A 106 -4.66 6.21 9.47
CA GLY A 106 -3.37 6.33 8.77
C GLY A 106 -3.44 5.82 7.31
N MET A 107 -4.16 4.71 7.07
CA MET A 107 -4.39 4.22 5.69
C MET A 107 -5.40 5.08 4.93
N LEU A 108 -6.47 5.55 5.58
CA LEU A 108 -7.37 6.55 5.01
C LEU A 108 -6.62 7.84 4.69
N SER A 109 -5.63 8.22 5.50
CA SER A 109 -4.75 9.36 5.21
C SER A 109 -3.88 9.13 3.97
N ASN A 110 -3.41 7.91 3.67
CA ASN A 110 -2.71 7.64 2.41
C ASN A 110 -3.65 7.81 1.19
N THR A 111 -4.91 7.38 1.30
CA THR A 111 -5.94 7.56 0.26
C THR A 111 -6.41 9.03 0.17
N LEU A 112 -6.51 9.74 1.29
CA LEU A 112 -6.90 11.14 1.37
C LEU A 112 -5.76 12.09 0.98
N LEU A 113 -4.50 11.75 1.20
CA LEU A 113 -3.34 12.51 0.69
C LEU A 113 -3.23 12.38 -0.84
N ALA A 114 -3.60 11.22 -1.40
CA ALA A 114 -3.75 11.06 -2.84
C ALA A 114 -4.90 11.92 -3.41
N ASN A 115 -6.01 12.05 -2.67
CA ASN A 115 -7.15 12.90 -3.07
C ASN A 115 -7.02 14.38 -2.66
N GLY A 116 -6.14 14.73 -1.74
CA GLY A 116 -5.92 16.10 -1.24
C GLY A 116 -4.91 16.90 -2.08
N MET A 117 -4.26 16.27 -3.06
CA MET A 117 -3.42 16.94 -4.05
C MET A 117 -4.18 17.32 -5.34
N SER A 118 -5.48 16.99 -5.46
CA SER A 118 -6.32 17.42 -6.59
C SER A 118 -7.02 18.78 -6.36
N SER A 119 -6.76 19.45 -5.24
CA SER A 119 -7.31 20.77 -4.91
C SER A 119 -6.24 21.83 -4.58
N SER A 120 -5.16 21.89 -5.37
CA SER A 120 -4.51 23.19 -5.58
C SER A 120 -5.26 23.93 -6.68
N PRO A 121 -5.95 25.05 -6.39
CA PRO A 121 -6.40 25.93 -7.46
C PRO A 121 -5.16 26.48 -8.14
N ALA A 122 -5.10 26.32 -9.47
CA ALA A 122 -4.17 27.08 -10.28
C ALA A 122 -4.44 28.57 -10.03
N ALA A 123 -3.47 29.24 -9.42
CA ALA A 123 -3.36 30.69 -9.32
C ALA A 123 -2.15 31.13 -10.14
#